data_AF-A0A6P0Q237-F1
#
_entry.id   AF-A0A6P0Q237-F1
#
_cell.length_a   1.000
_cell.length_b   1.000
_cell.length_c   1.000
_cell.angle_alpha   90.00
_cell.angle_beta   90.00
_cell.angle_gamma   90.00
#
_symmetry.space_group_name_H-M   'P 1'
#
loop_
_entity.id
_entity.type
_entity.pdbx_description
1 polymer ?
#
loop_
_entity_poly.entity_id
_entity_poly.type
_entity_poly.pdbx_seq_one_letter_code
_entity_poly.pdbx_strand_id
1 'polypeptide(L)'
;MPSRNILIRIPRLLSGGVVNDFNVEELQRVYFANPAGIENIISRVTGTNPSSILGTLGVDGAANLFLLNPHGIIFGANAQLDIQGSFVASTA
;
A
#
# COMPACT_ATOMS: atom_id res chain seq x y z
N MET A 1 9.05 21.08 10.27
CA MET A 1 7.91 20.39 10.90
C MET A 1 8.30 18.92 11.01
N PRO A 2 8.03 18.19 12.11
CA PRO A 2 8.37 16.77 12.18
C PRO A 2 7.46 15.95 11.24
N SER A 3 8.06 15.06 10.46
CA SER A 3 7.37 14.11 9.58
C SER A 3 6.39 13.25 10.37
N ARG A 4 5.14 13.12 9.87
CA ARG A 4 4.11 12.27 10.46
C ARG A 4 3.87 11.04 9.60
N ASN A 5 3.91 9.87 10.23
CA ASN A 5 3.59 8.58 9.62
C ASN A 5 2.16 8.18 10.01
N ILE A 6 1.43 7.52 9.12
CA ILE A 6 0.11 6.95 9.42
C ILE A 6 -0.04 5.57 8.75
N LEU A 7 -0.68 4.66 9.46
CA LEU A 7 -1.15 3.38 8.91
C LEU A 7 -2.57 3.62 8.37
N ILE A 8 -2.69 3.79 7.06
CA ILE A 8 -3.98 4.05 6.42
C ILE A 8 -4.68 2.75 6.12
N ARG A 9 -5.94 2.69 6.52
CA ARG A 9 -6.83 1.58 6.22
C ARG A 9 -7.58 1.87 4.96
N ILE A 10 -7.45 0.96 4.01
CA ILE A 10 -8.32 0.89 2.84
C ILE A 10 -9.77 0.79 3.37
N PRO A 11 -10.74 1.51 2.78
CA PRO A 11 -12.10 1.54 3.28
C PRO A 11 -12.83 0.21 2.99
N ARG A 12 -12.51 -0.84 3.75
CA ARG A 12 -13.47 -1.80 4.32
C ARG A 12 -12.76 -2.69 5.35
N LEU A 13 -13.34 -2.69 6.55
CA LEU A 13 -13.09 -3.51 7.74
C LEU A 13 -11.95 -3.09 8.70
N LEU A 14 -12.45 -2.53 9.81
CA LEU A 14 -11.93 -2.48 11.19
C LEU A 14 -10.92 -1.39 11.53
N SER A 15 -11.21 -0.61 12.58
CA SER A 15 -10.35 0.37 13.24
C SER A 15 -9.10 -0.31 13.85
N GLY A 16 -7.92 0.33 13.76
CA GLY A 16 -6.58 -0.13 14.19
C GLY A 16 -6.15 -1.61 13.93
N GLY A 17 -5.15 -1.93 13.09
CA GLY A 17 -5.00 -3.33 12.66
C GLY A 17 -4.32 -3.59 11.31
N VAL A 18 -3.15 -4.22 11.38
CA VAL A 18 -2.93 -5.54 10.78
C VAL A 18 -3.77 -5.83 9.53
N VAL A 19 -3.14 -5.73 8.36
CA VAL A 19 -3.73 -6.17 7.09
C VAL A 19 -3.39 -7.65 6.92
N ASN A 20 -4.39 -8.53 6.99
CA ASN A 20 -4.15 -9.97 6.84
C ASN A 20 -3.63 -10.27 5.44
N ASP A 21 -4.29 -9.77 4.40
CA ASP A 21 -3.87 -9.93 3.01
C ASP A 21 -4.04 -8.61 2.26
N PHE A 22 -3.20 -8.38 1.25
CA PHE A 22 -3.30 -7.21 0.38
C PHE A 22 -2.98 -7.60 -1.06
N ASN A 23 -3.96 -7.41 -1.94
CA ASN A 23 -3.87 -7.66 -3.37
C ASN A 23 -4.56 -6.51 -4.14
N VAL A 24 -4.17 -6.35 -5.40
CA VAL A 24 -4.85 -5.47 -6.36
C VAL A 24 -5.15 -6.29 -7.60
N GLU A 25 -6.41 -6.66 -7.78
CA GLU A 25 -6.83 -7.50 -8.92
C GLU A 25 -6.67 -6.78 -10.26
N GLU A 26 -6.68 -7.54 -11.36
CA GLU A 26 -6.68 -6.96 -12.70
C GLU A 26 -7.84 -5.97 -12.88
N LEU A 27 -7.58 -4.86 -13.59
CA LEU A 27 -8.53 -3.76 -13.81
C LEU A 27 -8.97 -3.01 -12.54
N GLN A 28 -8.58 -3.48 -11.34
CA GLN A 28 -8.83 -2.79 -10.09
C GLN A 28 -7.89 -1.60 -9.93
N ARG A 29 -8.38 -0.57 -9.24
CA ARG A 29 -7.52 0.49 -8.70
C ARG A 29 -7.71 0.59 -7.20
N VAL A 30 -6.61 0.57 -6.46
CA VAL A 30 -6.59 0.74 -5.00
C VAL A 30 -5.71 1.93 -4.67
N TYR A 31 -6.28 2.89 -3.95
CA TYR A 31 -5.58 4.08 -3.51
C TYR A 31 -5.50 4.12 -1.99
N PHE A 32 -4.30 4.39 -1.48
CA PHE A 32 -4.12 4.85 -0.11
C PHE A 32 -4.44 6.34 -0.05
N ALA A 33 -5.35 6.74 0.85
CA ALA A 33 -5.62 8.15 1.07
C ALA A 33 -4.35 8.89 1.51
N ASN A 34 -4.21 10.20 1.26
CA ASN A 34 -3.12 11.00 1.81
C ASN A 34 -3.66 12.25 2.50
N PRO A 35 -4.10 12.15 3.78
CA PRO A 35 -4.49 13.32 4.56
C PRO A 35 -3.34 14.33 4.68
N ALA A 36 -3.69 15.60 4.87
CA ALA A 36 -2.71 16.68 4.95
C ALA A 36 -1.62 16.43 6.01
N GLY A 37 -0.36 16.68 5.62
CA GLY A 37 0.80 16.57 6.51
C GLY A 37 1.33 15.14 6.70
N ILE A 38 0.82 14.16 5.93
CA ILE A 38 1.37 12.80 5.90
C ILE A 38 2.39 12.69 4.77
N GLU A 39 3.62 12.32 5.14
CA GLU A 39 4.73 12.14 4.19
C GLU A 39 4.95 10.66 3.85
N ASN A 40 4.67 9.75 4.78
CA ASN A 40 4.88 8.32 4.59
C ASN A 40 3.66 7.52 5.03
N ILE A 41 3.26 6.58 4.17
CA ILE A 41 2.23 5.59 4.42
C ILE A 41 2.93 4.23 4.47
N ILE A 42 2.76 3.52 5.58
CA ILE A 42 3.35 2.19 5.77
C ILE A 42 2.23 1.18 5.86
N SER A 43 2.24 0.19 4.96
CA SER A 43 1.31 -0.94 4.96
C SER A 43 2.09 -2.22 5.16
N ARG A 44 1.80 -2.93 6.24
CA ARG A 44 2.40 -4.24 6.54
C ARG A 44 1.34 -5.33 6.47
N VAL A 45 1.56 -6.27 5.56
CA VAL A 45 0.80 -7.52 5.45
C VAL A 45 1.35 -8.50 6.48
N THR A 46 0.45 -9.16 7.19
CA THR A 46 0.79 -10.07 8.31
C THR A 46 0.22 -11.47 8.15
N GLY A 47 -0.68 -11.69 7.20
CA GLY A 47 -1.08 -13.03 6.80
C GLY A 47 0.02 -13.72 6.01
N THR A 48 -0.26 -14.93 5.58
CA THR A 48 0.76 -15.86 5.06
C THR A 48 0.89 -15.86 3.54
N ASN A 49 0.05 -15.09 2.84
CA ASN A 49 0.02 -15.08 1.38
C ASN A 49 0.89 -13.96 0.80
N PRO A 50 1.51 -14.18 -0.37
CA PRO A 50 2.14 -13.09 -1.11
C PRO A 50 1.10 -12.05 -1.55
N SER A 51 1.56 -10.82 -1.76
CA SER A 51 0.76 -9.75 -2.35
C SER A 51 0.84 -9.80 -3.88
N SER A 52 -0.28 -10.01 -4.55
CA SER A 52 -0.41 -9.93 -6.01
C SER A 52 -0.96 -8.56 -6.41
N ILE A 53 -0.12 -7.77 -7.08
CA ILE A 53 -0.47 -6.46 -7.63
C ILE A 53 -0.60 -6.61 -9.14
N LEU A 54 -1.82 -6.76 -9.62
CA LEU A 54 -2.16 -7.00 -11.03
C LEU A 54 -2.83 -5.77 -11.68
N GLY A 55 -3.46 -4.92 -10.87
CA GLY A 55 -4.06 -3.64 -11.30
C GLY A 55 -3.24 -2.40 -10.91
N THR A 56 -3.92 -1.26 -10.74
CA THR A 56 -3.30 0.01 -10.35
C THR A 56 -3.25 0.16 -8.82
N LEU A 57 -2.05 0.34 -8.29
CA LEU A 57 -1.80 0.71 -6.89
C LEU A 57 -1.36 2.17 -6.84
N GLY A 58 -2.06 3.00 -6.06
CA GLY A 58 -1.74 4.42 -5.98
C GLY A 58 -1.84 5.03 -4.58
N VAL A 59 -1.41 6.29 -4.52
CA VAL A 59 -1.57 7.17 -3.37
C VAL A 59 -2.34 8.39 -3.84
N ASP A 60 -3.41 8.75 -3.14
CA ASP A 60 -4.22 9.93 -3.43
C ASP A 60 -3.54 11.19 -2.87
N GLY A 61 -2.35 11.51 -3.41
CA GLY A 61 -1.47 12.58 -2.96
C GLY A 61 0.01 12.26 -3.19
N ALA A 62 0.88 12.98 -2.47
CA ALA A 62 2.33 12.95 -2.70
C ALA A 62 3.12 12.17 -1.63
N ALA A 63 2.45 11.47 -0.72
CA ALA A 63 3.14 10.63 0.25
C ALA A 63 3.90 9.48 -0.40
N ASN A 64 5.00 9.10 0.24
CA ASN A 64 5.71 7.87 -0.04
C ASN A 64 4.89 6.67 0.45
N LEU A 65 4.90 5.57 -0.29
CA LEU A 65 4.26 4.30 0.08
C LEU A 65 5.30 3.22 0.34
N PHE A 66 5.21 2.61 1.53
CA PHE A 66 6.00 1.46 1.93
C PHE A 66 5.07 0.25 2.06
N LEU A 67 5.23 -0.74 1.19
CA LEU A 67 4.51 -2.01 1.24
C LEU A 67 5.45 -3.12 1.73
N LEU A 68 5.11 -3.70 2.87
CA LEU A 68 5.88 -4.76 3.50
C LEU A 68 5.06 -6.05 3.50
N ASN A 69 5.60 -7.10 2.88
CA ASN A 69 5.04 -8.45 2.97
C ASN A 69 6.17 -9.50 3.00
N PRO A 70 6.45 -10.12 4.16
CA PRO A 70 7.48 -11.16 4.29
C PRO A 70 7.28 -12.37 3.37
N HIS A 71 6.04 -12.61 2.93
CA HIS A 71 5.69 -13.73 2.07
C HIS A 71 5.82 -13.42 0.57
N GLY A 72 6.21 -12.20 0.20
CA GLY A 72 6.49 -11.80 -1.17
C GLY A 72 5.52 -10.77 -1.73
N ILE A 73 5.96 -10.09 -2.78
CA ILE A 73 5.21 -9.08 -3.52
C ILE A 73 5.45 -9.33 -5.01
N ILE A 74 4.38 -9.55 -5.76
CA ILE A 74 4.40 -9.91 -7.18
C ILE A 74 3.68 -8.81 -7.97
N PHE A 75 4.34 -8.28 -9.00
CA PHE A 75 3.74 -7.35 -9.94
C PHE A 75 3.42 -8.07 -11.25
N GLY A 76 2.14 -8.06 -11.63
CA GLY A 76 1.67 -8.58 -12.92
C GLY A 76 2.11 -7.69 -14.08
N ALA A 77 2.00 -8.20 -15.30
CA ALA A 77 2.44 -7.48 -16.51
C ALA A 77 1.68 -6.16 -16.75
N ASN A 78 0.46 -6.05 -16.25
CA ASN A 78 -0.39 -4.87 -16.39
C ASN A 78 -0.41 -3.99 -15.13
N ALA A 79 0.39 -4.34 -14.12
CA ALA A 79 0.42 -3.60 -12.88
C ALA A 79 0.93 -2.18 -13.10
N GLN A 80 0.28 -1.21 -12.44
CA GLN A 80 0.67 0.19 -12.54
C GLN A 80 0.82 0.78 -11.15
N LEU A 81 1.86 1.60 -10.98
CA LEU A 81 2.05 2.42 -9.79
C LEU A 81 1.67 3.86 -10.13
N ASP A 82 0.61 4.36 -9.49
CA ASP A 82 0.19 5.76 -9.58
C ASP A 82 0.54 6.48 -8.28
N ILE A 83 1.83 6.78 -8.12
CA ILE A 83 2.42 7.28 -6.88
C ILE A 83 3.32 8.47 -7.24
N GLN A 84 2.97 9.66 -6.74
CA GLN A 84 3.75 10.88 -6.95
C GLN A 84 4.98 10.95 -6.04
N GLY A 85 4.89 10.32 -4.85
CA GLY A 85 6.01 10.14 -3.95
C GLY A 85 6.90 8.95 -4.33
N SER A 86 7.68 8.46 -3.38
CA SER A 86 8.48 7.24 -3.55
C SER A 86 7.65 5.99 -3.27
N PHE A 87 7.96 4.89 -3.96
CA PHE A 87 7.44 3.56 -3.65
C PHE A 87 8.55 2.63 -3.19
N VAL A 88 8.32 1.95 -2.07
CA VAL A 88 9.22 0.92 -1.53
C VAL A 88 8.42 -0.36 -1.27
N ALA A 89 8.87 -1.46 -1.85
CA ALA A 89 8.37 -2.80 -1.58
C ALA A 89 9.46 -3.62 -0.91
N SER A 90 9.15 -4.34 0.17
CA SER A 90 10.12 -5.17 0.88
C SER A 90 9.50 -6.45 1.42
N THR A 91 10.33 -7.49 1.47
CA THR A 91 10.04 -8.80 2.09
C THR A 91 10.71 -8.98 3.45
N ALA A 92 11.18 -7.88 4.07
CA ALA A 92 11.83 -7.89 5.38
C ALA A 92 10.86 -8.18 6.55
#